data_AF-A0A351FP37-F1
#
_entry.id   AF-A0A351FP37-F1
#
_cell.length_a   1.000
_cell.length_b   1.000
_cell.length_c   1.000
_cell.angle_alpha   90.00
_cell.angle_beta   90.00
_cell.angle_gamma   90.00
#
_symmetry.space_group_name_H-M   'P 1'
#
loop_
_entity.id
_entity.type
_entity.pdbx_description
1 polymer ?
#
loop_
_entity_poly.entity_id
_entity_poly.type
_entity_poly.pdbx_seq_one_letter_code
_entity_poly.pdbx_strand_id
1 'polypeptide(L)'
;EEKDPPASKTCTPAYAAPEVLDGTACDPRSDLASLGYVLVELLAGQSPFAGLTTYAQLVEAKRTLSSRLEDLLPAEVTVNELLMDFCRGLIAPDPNKRFPSAEDADLQGSCGAAAFHRQLVFGDLASEYDNEIRLWLEELKEIDDQESQDTGES
;
A
#
# COMPACT_ATOMS: atom_id res chain seq x y z
N GLU A 1 16.41 -29.64 -21.93
CA GLU A 1 15.28 -28.80 -22.35
C GLU A 1 15.37 -27.47 -21.62
N GLU A 2 15.90 -26.48 -22.32
CA GLU A 2 16.04 -25.10 -21.87
C GLU A 2 14.67 -24.43 -22.08
N LYS A 3 13.95 -24.21 -20.98
CA LYS A 3 12.61 -23.66 -21.01
C LYS A 3 12.75 -22.15 -21.20
N ASP A 4 12.77 -21.72 -22.46
CA ASP A 4 12.72 -20.30 -22.83
C ASP A 4 11.65 -19.60 -21.98
N PRO A 5 12.00 -18.53 -21.22
CA PRO A 5 10.99 -17.78 -20.48
C PRO A 5 9.98 -17.19 -21.49
N PRO A 6 8.68 -17.17 -21.16
CA PRO A 6 7.66 -16.69 -22.09
C PRO A 6 7.98 -15.25 -22.55
N ALA A 7 7.94 -15.03 -23.86
CA ALA A 7 8.29 -13.77 -24.53
C ALA A 7 7.37 -12.57 -24.20
N SER A 8 6.38 -12.75 -23.34
CA SER A 8 5.45 -11.72 -22.90
C SER A 8 5.55 -11.60 -21.38
N LYS A 9 6.01 -10.44 -20.90
CA LYS A 9 5.84 -10.05 -19.50
C LYS A 9 4.33 -10.00 -19.24
N THR A 10 3.79 -11.04 -18.61
CA THR A 10 2.38 -11.08 -18.20
C THR A 10 2.18 -10.11 -17.05
N CYS A 11 1.74 -8.90 -17.36
CA CYS A 11 1.27 -7.94 -16.36
C CYS A 11 -0.18 -7.58 -16.66
N THR A 12 -0.93 -7.22 -15.63
CA THR A 12 -2.26 -6.65 -15.79
C THR A 12 -2.08 -5.15 -16.01
N PRO A 13 -2.29 -4.60 -17.23
CA PRO A 13 -1.86 -3.25 -17.55
C PRO A 13 -2.47 -2.16 -16.65
N ALA A 14 -3.69 -2.40 -16.16
CA ALA A 14 -4.36 -1.51 -15.21
C ALA A 14 -3.58 -1.32 -13.91
N TYR A 15 -2.85 -2.34 -13.44
CA TYR A 15 -2.08 -2.28 -12.19
C TYR A 15 -0.57 -2.18 -12.42
N ALA A 16 -0.08 -2.43 -13.63
CA ALA A 16 1.35 -2.27 -13.92
C ALA A 16 1.81 -0.80 -13.81
N ALA A 17 2.99 -0.60 -13.25
CA ALA A 17 3.64 0.72 -13.17
C ALA A 17 4.00 1.23 -14.59
N PRO A 18 4.07 2.57 -14.81
CA PRO A 18 4.34 3.14 -16.13
C PRO A 18 5.67 2.65 -16.73
N GLU A 19 6.70 2.47 -15.90
CA GLU A 19 7.99 1.97 -16.36
C GLU A 19 7.93 0.50 -16.84
N VAL A 20 7.10 -0.33 -16.19
CA VAL A 20 6.85 -1.72 -16.62
C VAL A 20 6.15 -1.74 -17.97
N LEU A 21 5.20 -0.83 -18.18
CA LEU A 21 4.51 -0.61 -19.45
C LEU A 21 5.44 -0.05 -20.54
N ASP A 22 6.42 0.77 -20.18
CA ASP A 22 7.45 1.25 -21.11
C ASP A 22 8.50 0.17 -21.45
N GLY A 23 8.37 -1.03 -20.86
CA GLY A 23 9.22 -2.19 -21.14
C GLY A 23 10.51 -2.23 -20.31
N THR A 24 10.71 -1.30 -19.38
CA THR A 24 11.90 -1.26 -18.54
C THR A 24 11.94 -2.43 -17.54
N ALA A 25 13.04 -2.53 -16.78
CA ALA A 25 13.13 -3.48 -15.69
C ALA A 25 12.10 -3.15 -14.61
N CYS A 26 11.48 -4.19 -14.06
CA CYS A 26 10.61 -4.11 -12.89
C CYS A 26 11.51 -4.14 -11.64
N ASP A 27 11.25 -3.25 -10.70
CA ASP A 27 11.91 -3.14 -9.39
C ASP A 27 10.82 -3.26 -8.30
N PRO A 28 11.11 -3.65 -7.04
CA PRO A 28 10.19 -3.50 -5.90
C PRO A 28 9.36 -2.21 -5.87
N ARG A 29 9.89 -1.08 -6.38
CA ARG A 29 9.15 0.19 -6.50
C ARG A 29 8.02 0.15 -7.52
N SER A 30 8.08 -0.74 -8.51
CA SER A 30 6.98 -1.00 -9.45
C SER A 30 5.82 -1.73 -8.76
N ASP A 31 6.12 -2.60 -7.79
CA ASP A 31 5.09 -3.23 -6.96
C ASP A 31 4.41 -2.21 -6.04
N LEU A 32 5.16 -1.22 -5.51
CA LEU A 32 4.58 -0.11 -4.74
C LEU A 32 3.60 0.74 -5.55
N ALA A 33 3.89 1.02 -6.83
CA ALA A 33 2.93 1.68 -7.70
C ALA A 33 1.68 0.83 -7.92
N SER A 34 1.85 -0.48 -8.11
CA SER A 34 0.75 -1.43 -8.27
C SER A 34 -0.17 -1.43 -7.03
N LEU A 35 0.43 -1.48 -5.84
CA LEU A 35 -0.26 -1.36 -4.56
C LEU A 35 -0.98 -0.02 -4.43
N GLY A 36 -0.32 1.08 -4.79
CA GLY A 36 -0.91 2.41 -4.78
C GLY A 36 -2.14 2.54 -5.68
N TYR A 37 -2.13 1.92 -6.87
CA TYR A 37 -3.31 1.91 -7.74
C TYR A 37 -4.48 1.15 -7.12
N VAL A 38 -4.22 0.02 -6.47
CA VAL A 38 -5.24 -0.73 -5.73
C VAL A 38 -5.79 0.12 -4.59
N LEU A 39 -4.93 0.77 -3.80
CA LEU A 39 -5.36 1.64 -2.71
C LEU A 39 -6.26 2.77 -3.20
N VAL A 40 -5.86 3.47 -4.27
CA VAL A 40 -6.67 4.54 -4.88
C VAL A 40 -8.00 4.00 -5.38
N GLU A 41 -8.04 2.82 -5.98
CA GLU A 41 -9.27 2.16 -6.42
C GLU A 41 -10.21 1.82 -5.25
N LEU A 42 -9.66 1.34 -4.13
CA LEU A 42 -10.43 1.06 -2.92
C LEU A 42 -11.00 2.34 -2.30
N LEU A 43 -10.22 3.42 -2.26
CA LEU A 43 -10.65 4.70 -1.71
C LEU A 43 -11.68 5.42 -2.61
N ALA A 44 -11.52 5.32 -3.93
CA ALA A 44 -12.45 5.90 -4.90
C ALA A 44 -13.72 5.05 -5.10
N GLY A 45 -13.67 3.76 -4.73
CA GLY A 45 -14.73 2.78 -5.02
C GLY A 45 -14.84 2.39 -6.50
N GLN A 46 -13.92 2.86 -7.35
CA GLN A 46 -13.85 2.57 -8.77
C GLN A 46 -12.42 2.67 -9.28
N SER A 47 -12.09 1.96 -10.35
CA SER A 47 -10.75 2.00 -10.92
C SER A 47 -10.41 3.39 -11.47
N PRO A 48 -9.24 3.98 -11.13
CA PRO A 48 -8.82 5.29 -11.65
C PRO A 48 -8.56 5.29 -13.16
N PHE A 49 -8.51 4.11 -13.77
CA PHE A 49 -8.26 3.90 -15.20
C PHE A 49 -9.49 3.39 -15.96
N ALA A 50 -10.67 3.40 -15.33
CA ALA A 50 -11.91 2.98 -15.95
C ALA A 50 -12.21 3.80 -17.22
N GLY A 51 -12.66 3.12 -18.28
CA GLY A 51 -13.04 3.77 -19.55
C GLY A 51 -11.88 4.17 -20.46
N LEU A 52 -10.62 3.92 -20.09
CA LEU A 52 -9.47 4.16 -20.96
C LEU A 52 -9.35 3.05 -22.01
N THR A 53 -9.48 3.42 -23.28
CA THR A 53 -9.52 2.47 -24.40
C THR A 53 -8.18 2.27 -25.09
N THR A 54 -7.26 3.22 -24.94
CA THR A 54 -5.96 3.16 -25.62
C THR A 54 -4.81 3.03 -24.64
N TYR A 55 -3.74 2.37 -25.08
CA TYR A 55 -2.53 2.20 -24.30
C TYR A 55 -1.89 3.54 -23.90
N ALA A 56 -1.83 4.50 -24.84
CA ALA A 56 -1.26 5.82 -24.60
C ALA A 56 -2.05 6.59 -23.53
N GLN A 57 -3.39 6.52 -23.54
CA GLN A 57 -4.22 7.12 -22.50
C GLN A 57 -3.96 6.50 -21.13
N LEU A 58 -3.79 5.18 -21.05
CA LEU A 58 -3.51 4.48 -19.80
C LEU A 58 -2.16 4.92 -19.19
N VAL A 59 -1.11 4.97 -20.01
CA VAL A 59 0.22 5.41 -19.56
C VAL A 59 0.20 6.88 -19.11
N GLU A 60 -0.48 7.75 -19.86
CA GLU A 60 -0.61 9.17 -19.49
C GLU A 60 -1.43 9.36 -18.21
N ALA A 61 -2.52 8.59 -18.05
CA ALA A 61 -3.30 8.61 -16.82
C ALA A 61 -2.47 8.18 -15.61
N LYS A 62 -1.62 7.15 -15.75
CA LYS A 62 -0.69 6.72 -14.68
C LYS A 62 0.33 7.80 -14.33
N ARG A 63 0.87 8.51 -15.33
CA ARG A 63 1.85 9.59 -15.14
C ARG A 63 1.26 10.86 -14.51
N THR A 64 -0.07 11.05 -14.62
CA THR A 64 -0.76 12.22 -14.07
C THR A 64 -1.61 11.89 -12.83
N LEU A 65 -1.67 10.62 -12.42
CA LEU A 65 -2.55 10.19 -11.34
C LEU A 65 -2.25 10.89 -10.02
N SER A 66 -0.97 11.07 -9.66
CA SER A 66 -0.55 11.70 -8.41
C SER A 66 -1.06 13.13 -8.24
N SER A 67 -1.22 13.87 -9.34
CA SER A 67 -1.76 15.25 -9.32
C SER A 67 -3.28 15.30 -9.42
N ARG A 68 -3.94 14.19 -9.75
CA ARG A 68 -5.39 14.09 -9.95
C ARG A 68 -6.10 13.38 -8.80
N LEU A 69 -5.38 12.98 -7.75
CA LEU A 69 -5.95 12.30 -6.59
C LEU A 69 -7.10 13.10 -5.97
N GLU A 70 -6.97 14.41 -5.89
CA GLU A 70 -7.98 15.31 -5.30
C GLU A 70 -9.29 15.34 -6.10
N ASP A 71 -9.23 15.12 -7.42
CA ASP A 71 -10.41 15.07 -8.29
C ASP A 71 -11.09 13.69 -8.27
N LEU A 72 -10.34 12.64 -7.92
CA LEU A 72 -10.78 11.24 -7.99
C LEU A 72 -11.32 10.73 -6.66
N LEU A 73 -10.76 11.22 -5.55
CA LEU A 73 -11.07 10.72 -4.21
C LEU A 73 -12.20 11.55 -3.55
N PRO A 74 -13.03 10.92 -2.69
CA PRO A 74 -14.04 11.63 -1.92
C PRO A 74 -13.45 12.72 -1.01
N ALA A 75 -14.23 13.75 -0.71
CA ALA A 75 -13.79 14.88 0.12
C ALA A 75 -13.36 14.45 1.53
N GLU A 76 -13.98 13.39 2.04
CA GLU A 76 -13.68 12.77 3.34
C GLU A 76 -12.29 12.12 3.37
N VAL A 77 -11.76 11.74 2.21
CA VAL A 77 -10.43 11.17 2.04
C VAL A 77 -9.40 12.27 1.80
N THR A 78 -9.72 13.24 0.92
CA THR A 78 -8.77 14.29 0.52
C THR A 78 -8.43 15.26 1.64
N VAL A 79 -9.27 15.39 2.66
CA VAL A 79 -8.97 16.17 3.87
C VAL A 79 -7.82 15.59 4.71
N ASN A 80 -7.48 14.30 4.52
CA ASN A 80 -6.40 13.65 5.26
C ASN A 80 -5.07 13.74 4.51
N GLU A 81 -4.25 14.71 4.89
CA GLU A 81 -2.94 14.93 4.27
C GLU A 81 -1.98 13.73 4.42
N LEU A 82 -2.02 12.99 5.54
CA LEU A 82 -1.15 11.82 5.74
C LEU A 82 -1.46 10.73 4.72
N LEU A 83 -2.75 10.44 4.51
CA LEU A 83 -3.19 9.46 3.53
C LEU A 83 -2.92 9.93 2.09
N MET A 84 -3.12 11.22 1.81
CA MET A 84 -2.83 11.80 0.50
C MET A 84 -1.35 11.74 0.17
N ASP A 85 -0.47 12.08 1.11
CA ASP A 85 0.98 11.98 0.95
C ASP A 85 1.45 10.53 0.80
N PHE A 86 0.86 9.61 1.56
CA PHE A 86 1.11 8.18 1.40
C PHE A 86 0.73 7.69 0.01
N CYS A 87 -0.47 8.04 -0.48
CA CYS A 87 -0.90 7.71 -1.84
C CYS A 87 0.09 8.27 -2.86
N ARG A 88 0.40 9.58 -2.79
CA ARG A 88 1.36 10.25 -3.71
C ARG A 88 2.73 9.55 -3.70
N GLY A 89 3.21 9.12 -2.54
CA GLY A 89 4.49 8.40 -2.39
C GLY A 89 4.47 6.99 -2.99
N LEU A 90 3.32 6.33 -3.08
CA LEU A 90 3.20 5.03 -3.75
C LEU A 90 3.13 5.17 -5.28
N ILE A 91 2.33 6.12 -5.77
CA ILE A 91 1.98 6.21 -7.21
C ILE A 91 2.81 7.23 -8.00
N ALA A 92 3.88 7.78 -7.43
CA ALA A 92 4.70 8.78 -8.12
C ALA A 92 5.16 8.25 -9.50
N PRO A 93 5.07 9.04 -10.59
CA PRO A 93 5.42 8.55 -11.93
C PRO A 93 6.88 8.11 -12.05
N ASP A 94 7.78 8.84 -11.38
CA ASP A 94 9.20 8.52 -11.27
C ASP A 94 9.42 7.56 -10.09
N PRO A 95 9.94 6.33 -10.32
CA PRO A 95 10.23 5.38 -9.25
C PRO A 95 11.18 5.91 -8.18
N ASN A 96 12.03 6.90 -8.47
CA ASN A 96 12.93 7.49 -7.47
C ASN A 96 12.24 8.50 -6.55
N LYS A 97 11.02 8.93 -6.90
CA LYS A 97 10.19 9.78 -6.05
C LYS A 97 9.21 8.97 -5.20
N ARG A 98 9.18 7.65 -5.38
CA ARG A 98 8.41 6.73 -4.54
C ARG A 98 9.16 6.39 -3.25
N PHE A 99 8.49 5.67 -2.36
CA PHE A 99 9.17 5.00 -1.25
C PHE A 99 10.26 4.06 -1.79
N PRO A 100 11.47 4.03 -1.19
CA PRO A 100 12.55 3.17 -1.64
C PRO A 100 12.24 1.67 -1.48
N SER A 101 11.43 1.31 -0.49
CA SER A 101 11.05 -0.06 -0.17
C SER A 101 9.65 -0.13 0.45
N ALA A 102 9.10 -1.34 0.58
CA ALA A 102 7.84 -1.57 1.31
C ALA A 102 7.98 -1.28 2.81
N GLU A 103 9.15 -1.52 3.40
CA GLU A 103 9.45 -1.17 4.79
C GLU A 103 9.41 0.35 4.98
N ASP A 104 10.02 1.11 4.06
CA ASP A 104 9.96 2.57 4.09
C ASP A 104 8.52 3.07 3.86
N ALA A 105 7.76 2.44 2.96
CA ALA A 105 6.35 2.78 2.76
C ALA A 105 5.52 2.61 4.04
N ASP A 106 5.86 1.67 4.91
CA ASP A 106 5.20 1.51 6.20
C ASP A 106 5.72 2.49 7.26
N LEU A 107 7.05 2.58 7.42
CA LEU A 107 7.69 3.18 8.59
C LEU A 107 8.18 4.62 8.40
N GLN A 108 8.24 5.14 7.16
CA GLN A 108 8.89 6.42 6.88
C GLN A 108 8.16 7.60 7.53
N GLY A 109 8.61 7.98 8.73
CA GLY A 109 8.27 9.22 9.43
C GLY A 109 6.77 9.53 9.46
N SER A 110 6.41 10.70 8.92
CA SER A 110 5.03 11.20 8.84
C SER A 110 4.34 10.90 7.51
N CYS A 111 4.97 10.18 6.58
CA CYS A 111 4.39 9.90 5.25
C CYS A 111 4.14 8.40 5.01
N GLY A 112 4.65 7.51 5.86
CA GLY A 112 4.38 6.08 5.78
C GLY A 112 3.00 5.66 6.32
N ALA A 113 2.59 4.44 6.00
CA ALA A 113 1.30 3.87 6.39
C ALA A 113 1.07 3.91 7.91
N ALA A 114 2.11 3.63 8.71
CA ALA A 114 2.05 3.65 10.16
C ALA A 114 1.64 5.03 10.72
N ALA A 115 1.96 6.13 10.03
CA ALA A 115 1.58 7.46 10.47
C ALA A 115 0.07 7.69 10.37
N PHE A 116 -0.53 7.31 9.24
CA PHE A 116 -1.97 7.36 9.05
C PHE A 116 -2.68 6.36 9.96
N HIS A 117 -2.14 5.15 10.10
CA HIS A 117 -2.72 4.12 10.97
C HIS A 117 -2.81 4.60 12.43
N ARG A 118 -1.76 5.24 12.96
CA ARG A 118 -1.81 5.89 14.30
C ARG A 118 -2.95 6.89 14.43
N GLN A 119 -3.25 7.67 13.39
CA GLN A 119 -4.38 8.61 13.41
C GLN A 119 -5.73 7.87 13.52
N LEU A 120 -5.88 6.74 12.83
CA LEU A 120 -7.08 5.90 12.94
C LEU A 120 -7.24 5.34 14.35
N VAL A 121 -6.15 4.91 14.99
CA VAL A 121 -6.16 4.44 16.38
C VAL A 121 -6.63 5.52 17.34
N PHE A 122 -6.01 6.70 17.27
CA PHE A 122 -6.40 7.81 18.13
C PHE A 122 -7.83 8.29 17.87
N GLY A 123 -8.37 8.02 16.68
CA GLY A 123 -9.74 8.33 16.29
C GLY A 123 -10.77 7.24 16.56
N ASP A 124 -10.41 6.11 17.19
CA ASP A 124 -11.29 4.95 17.40
C ASP A 124 -11.87 4.36 16.09
N LEU A 125 -11.06 4.42 15.02
CA LEU A 125 -11.41 3.98 13.66
C LEU A 125 -10.55 2.79 13.19
N ALA A 126 -9.58 2.34 13.99
CA ALA A 126 -8.74 1.20 13.67
C ALA A 126 -9.41 -0.11 14.08
N SER A 127 -9.62 -1.03 13.12
CA SER A 127 -10.24 -2.34 13.39
C SER A 127 -9.28 -3.39 13.95
N GLU A 128 -7.97 -3.17 13.89
CA GLU A 128 -6.96 -4.21 14.12
C GLU A 128 -6.50 -4.33 15.59
N TYR A 129 -6.37 -3.20 16.32
CA TYR A 129 -5.78 -3.23 17.66
C TYR A 129 -6.63 -3.92 18.72
N ASP A 130 -7.97 -3.88 18.63
CA ASP A 130 -8.80 -4.58 19.60
C ASP A 130 -8.56 -6.10 19.58
N ASN A 131 -8.27 -6.65 18.39
CA ASN A 131 -8.01 -8.07 18.24
C ASN A 131 -6.56 -8.42 18.59
N GLU A 132 -5.59 -7.62 18.11
CA GLU A 132 -4.19 -7.86 18.45
C GLU A 132 -3.92 -7.67 19.94
N ILE A 133 -4.38 -6.58 20.57
CA ILE A 133 -4.20 -6.38 22.01
C ILE A 133 -4.82 -7.53 22.81
N ARG A 134 -5.97 -8.06 22.38
CA ARG A 134 -6.55 -9.26 23.02
C ARG A 134 -5.64 -10.47 22.91
N LEU A 135 -5.15 -10.78 21.71
CA LEU A 135 -4.23 -11.90 21.47
C LEU A 135 -2.95 -11.77 22.31
N TRP A 136 -2.35 -10.57 22.35
CA TRP A 136 -1.16 -10.31 23.15
C TRP A 136 -1.44 -10.40 24.66
N LEU A 137 -2.62 -9.97 25.12
CA LEU A 137 -3.04 -10.12 26.52
C LEU A 137 -3.34 -11.57 26.89
N GLU A 138 -3.82 -12.38 25.95
CA GLU A 138 -4.00 -13.83 26.14
C GLU A 138 -2.64 -14.53 26.20
N GLU A 139 -1.72 -14.21 25.29
CA GLU A 139 -0.35 -14.75 25.29
C GLU A 139 0.41 -14.39 26.58
N LEU A 140 0.29 -13.15 27.07
CA LEU A 140 0.87 -12.74 28.35
C LEU A 140 0.30 -13.52 29.54
N LYS A 141 -1.01 -13.83 29.54
CA LYS A 141 -1.61 -14.67 30.60
C LYS A 141 -1.12 -16.10 30.56
N GLU A 142 -0.94 -16.67 29.37
CA GLU A 142 -0.41 -18.03 29.22
C GLU A 142 1.03 -18.13 29.73
N ILE A 143 1.84 -17.08 29.55
CA ILE A 143 3.20 -17.00 30.09
C ILE A 143 3.19 -16.93 31.62
N ASP A 144 2.37 -16.06 32.22
CA ASP A 144 2.23 -15.94 33.68
C ASP A 144 1.75 -17.26 34.33
N ASP A 145 0.82 -17.97 33.68
CA ASP A 145 0.31 -19.25 34.14
C ASP A 145 1.38 -20.37 34.07
N GLN A 146 2.27 -20.32 33.07
CA GLN A 146 3.40 -21.25 32.94
C GLN A 146 4.48 -20.98 34.00
N GLU A 147 4.84 -19.72 34.26
CA GLU A 147 5.81 -19.35 35.30
C GLU A 147 5.32 -19.70 36.72
N SER A 148 4.00 -19.60 36.94
CA SER A 148 3.37 -19.98 38.22
C SER A 148 3.34 -21.50 38.45
N GLN A 149 3.36 -22.31 37.39
CA GLN A 149 3.44 -23.77 37.48
C GLN A 149 4.88 -24.24 37.73
N ASP A 150 5.87 -23.58 37.13
CA ASP A 150 7.30 -23.93 37.26
C ASP A 150 7.91 -23.52 38.62
N THR A 151 7.31 -22.55 39.31
CA THR A 151 7.74 -22.09 40.65
C THR A 151 7.06 -22.83 41.82
N GLY A 152 6.08 -23.70 41.54
CA GLY A 152 5.30 -24.44 42.54
C GLY A 152 5.82 -25.84 42.90
N GLU A 153 6.81 -26.38 42.17
CA GLU A 153 7.49 -27.63 42.49
C GLU A 153 8.85 -27.35 43.16
N SER A 154 8.85 -27.22 44.50
CA SER A 154 10.04 -27.29 45.35
C SER A 154 9.70 -27.92 46.70
#